data_AF-A0A7X6XSW8-F1
#
_entry.id   AF-A0A7X6XSW8-F1
#
_cell.length_a   1.000
_cell.length_b   1.000
_cell.length_c   1.000
_cell.angle_alpha   90.00
_cell.angle_beta   90.00
_cell.angle_gamma   90.00
#
_symmetry.space_group_name_H-M   'P 1'
#
loop_
_entity.id
_entity.type
_entity.pdbx_description
1 polymer ?
#
loop_
_entity_poly.entity_id
_entity_poly.type
_entity_poly.pdbx_seq_one_letter_code
_entity_poly.pdbx_strand_id
1 'polypeptide(L)'
;MKIKPRGKDKITYDKTEIDLRDLEQLIDSNQTNTICFMLEFIQKYIVDEKITLPQAAEKIFSYVSKNGLDAVSPFRGHPGNMALPRKYEVAAVLNRFRNLKVK
;
A
#
# COMPACT_ATOMS: atom_id res chain seq x y z
N MET A 1 5.15 -13.29 2.96
CA MET A 1 5.83 -11.98 3.10
C MET A 1 5.03 -11.12 4.07
N LYS A 2 5.66 -10.29 4.91
CA LYS A 2 4.96 -9.51 5.95
C LYS A 2 5.17 -8.02 5.73
N ILE A 3 4.10 -7.25 5.59
CA ILE A 3 4.14 -5.79 5.50
C ILE A 3 3.62 -5.24 6.82
N LYS A 4 4.33 -4.28 7.41
CA LYS A 4 3.90 -3.63 8.66
C LYS A 4 4.14 -2.12 8.62
N PRO A 5 3.16 -1.31 9.01
CA PRO A 5 3.39 0.10 9.25
C PRO A 5 4.28 0.29 10.49
N ARG A 6 5.12 1.31 10.47
CA ARG A 6 5.99 1.75 11.58
C ARG A 6 5.79 3.24 11.81
N GLY A 7 4.70 3.57 12.48
CA GLY A 7 4.26 4.95 12.63
C GLY A 7 3.85 5.54 11.29
N LYS A 8 4.13 6.83 11.10
CA LYS A 8 3.73 7.60 9.93
C LYS A 8 4.69 7.43 8.75
N ASP A 9 5.99 7.37 9.02
CA ASP A 9 6.99 7.64 7.97
C ASP A 9 7.71 6.39 7.47
N LYS A 10 7.32 5.19 7.94
CA LYS A 10 8.03 3.95 7.62
C LYS A 10 7.09 2.78 7.42
N ILE A 11 7.46 1.91 6.49
CA ILE A 11 6.87 0.58 6.32
C ILE A 11 8.00 -0.44 6.42
N THR A 12 7.83 -1.47 7.25
CA THR A 12 8.69 -2.65 7.22
C THR A 12 8.11 -3.65 6.22
N TYR A 13 8.92 -4.04 5.25
CA TYR A 13 8.64 -5.12 4.31
C TYR A 13 9.63 -6.27 4.54
N ASP A 14 9.14 -7.38 5.08
CA ASP A 14 9.94 -8.52 5.53
C ASP A 14 11.05 -8.08 6.52
N LYS A 15 12.27 -7.85 6.04
CA LYS A 15 13.41 -7.34 6.82
C LYS A 15 13.93 -5.98 6.37
N THR A 16 13.27 -5.36 5.39
CA THR A 16 13.69 -4.08 4.81
C THR A 16 12.75 -2.96 5.24
N GLU A 17 13.32 -1.81 5.60
CA GLU A 17 12.55 -0.60 5.84
C GLU A 17 12.38 0.20 4.55
N ILE A 18 11.16 0.67 4.31
CA ILE A 18 10.80 1.59 3.26
C ILE A 18 10.51 2.92 3.93
N ASP A 19 11.36 3.88 3.61
CA ASP A 19 11.23 5.25 4.07
C ASP A 19 10.15 5.98 3.25
N LEU A 20 9.22 6.59 3.97
CA LEU A 20 8.13 7.40 3.44
C LEU A 20 8.30 8.89 3.77
N ARG A 21 9.41 9.31 4.41
CA ARG A 21 9.64 10.72 4.77
C ARG A 21 9.68 11.65 3.57
N ASP A 22 10.10 11.15 2.40
CA ASP A 22 10.08 11.92 1.14
C ASP A 22 8.65 12.12 0.59
N LEU A 23 7.64 11.46 1.17
CA LEU A 23 6.23 11.71 0.91
C LEU A 23 5.74 12.73 1.95
N GLU A 24 6.15 14.00 1.78
CA GLU A 24 5.78 15.13 2.65
C GLU A 24 4.25 15.28 2.87
N GLN A 25 3.42 14.63 2.04
CA GLN A 25 1.96 14.69 2.09
C GLN A 25 1.28 13.60 2.92
N LEU A 26 2.03 12.63 3.46
CA LEU A 26 1.49 11.75 4.50
C LEU A 26 1.25 12.64 5.73
N ILE A 27 0.00 12.80 6.14
CA ILE A 27 -0.38 13.61 7.32
C ILE A 27 -0.66 12.69 8.50
N ASP A 28 -1.16 11.48 8.23
CA ASP A 28 -1.69 10.55 9.23
C ASP A 28 -1.16 9.12 9.04
N SER A 29 -0.79 8.49 10.16
CA SER A 29 -0.53 7.04 10.26
C SER A 29 -1.60 6.14 9.65
N ASN A 30 -2.86 6.59 9.59
CA ASN A 30 -3.96 5.86 8.96
C ASN A 30 -3.77 5.71 7.44
N GLN A 31 -3.12 6.66 6.78
CA GLN A 31 -2.74 6.55 5.38
C GLN A 31 -1.63 5.51 5.20
N THR A 32 -0.62 5.53 6.08
CA THR A 32 0.48 4.55 6.08
C THR A 32 -0.02 3.12 6.31
N ASN A 33 -1.00 2.95 7.21
CA ASN A 33 -1.68 1.67 7.41
C ASN A 33 -2.41 1.23 6.14
N THR A 34 -3.15 2.15 5.52
CA THR A 34 -3.92 1.88 4.30
C THR A 34 -3.01 1.51 3.13
N ILE A 35 -1.85 2.15 3.00
CA ILE A 35 -0.83 1.77 2.01
C ILE A 35 -0.36 0.33 2.25
N CYS A 36 -0.09 -0.06 3.50
CA CYS A 36 0.27 -1.45 3.82
C CYS A 36 -0.81 -2.43 3.36
N PHE A 37 -2.07 -2.15 3.66
CA PHE A 37 -3.19 -3.00 3.25
C PHE A 37 -3.36 -3.07 1.72
N MET A 38 -3.24 -1.93 1.03
CA MET A 38 -3.27 -1.89 -0.43
C MET A 38 -2.14 -2.73 -1.05
N LEU A 39 -0.93 -2.68 -0.49
CA LEU A 39 0.21 -3.47 -0.96
C LEU A 39 0.01 -4.96 -0.74
N GLU A 40 -0.48 -5.36 0.44
CA GLU A 40 -0.83 -6.76 0.73
C GLU A 40 -1.93 -7.27 -0.22
N PHE A 41 -2.96 -6.44 -0.46
CA PHE A 41 -4.02 -6.76 -1.41
C PHE A 41 -3.47 -6.90 -2.84
N ILE A 42 -2.62 -5.97 -3.27
CA ILE A 42 -1.98 -6.01 -4.59
C ILE A 42 -1.19 -7.32 -4.74
N GLN A 43 -0.37 -7.67 -3.76
CA GLN A 43 0.42 -8.90 -3.80
C GLN A 43 -0.46 -10.16 -3.86
N LYS A 44 -1.58 -10.16 -3.15
CA LYS A 44 -2.43 -11.35 -3.01
C LYS A 44 -3.41 -11.56 -4.16
N TYR A 45 -3.91 -10.49 -4.76
CA TYR A 45 -5.05 -10.54 -5.68
C TYR A 45 -4.83 -9.85 -7.03
N ILE A 46 -3.81 -9.01 -7.17
CA ILE A 46 -3.63 -8.17 -8.37
C ILE A 46 -2.39 -8.58 -9.16
N VAL A 47 -1.23 -8.77 -8.50
CA VAL A 47 0.03 -9.10 -9.17
C VAL A 47 -0.05 -10.47 -9.82
N ASP A 48 0.17 -10.49 -11.13
CA ASP A 48 0.43 -11.65 -11.97
C ASP A 48 1.71 -11.38 -12.80
N GLU A 49 2.18 -12.36 -13.58
CA GLU A 49 3.39 -12.22 -14.40
C GLU A 49 3.25 -11.18 -15.54
N LYS A 50 2.06 -10.63 -15.78
CA LYS A 50 1.73 -9.82 -16.97
C LYS A 50 1.47 -8.36 -16.66
N ILE A 51 1.26 -7.98 -15.40
CA ILE A 51 1.00 -6.59 -15.03
C ILE A 51 2.21 -5.88 -14.43
N THR A 52 2.34 -4.61 -14.78
CA THR A 52 3.33 -3.70 -14.23
C THR A 52 2.85 -3.07 -12.91
N LEU A 53 3.77 -2.56 -12.09
CA LEU A 53 3.42 -1.89 -10.84
C LEU A 53 2.50 -0.66 -11.01
N PRO A 54 2.65 0.19 -12.04
CA PRO A 54 1.69 1.26 -12.32
C PRO A 54 0.28 0.72 -12.61
N GLN A 55 0.16 -0.38 -13.38
CA GLN A 55 -1.13 -1.01 -13.64
C GLN A 55 -1.73 -1.63 -12.37
N ALA A 56 -0.90 -2.19 -11.49
CA ALA A 56 -1.34 -2.68 -10.19
C ALA A 56 -1.89 -1.54 -9.31
N ALA A 57 -1.22 -0.38 -9.31
CA ALA A 57 -1.69 0.82 -8.62
C ALA A 57 -3.06 1.27 -9.17
N GLU A 58 -3.23 1.30 -10.49
CA GLU A 58 -4.51 1.68 -11.10
C GLU A 58 -5.65 0.71 -10.78
N LYS A 59 -5.35 -0.60 -10.80
CA LYS A 59 -6.31 -1.63 -10.43
C LYS A 59 -6.76 -1.49 -8.98
N ILE A 60 -5.85 -1.25 -8.02
CA ILE A 60 -6.25 -1.10 -6.61
C ILE A 60 -7.12 0.14 -6.39
N PHE A 61 -6.79 1.28 -7.03
CA PHE A 61 -7.61 2.49 -6.89
C PHE A 61 -8.99 2.32 -7.53
N SER A 62 -9.05 1.66 -8.69
CA SER A 62 -10.32 1.33 -9.35
C SER A 62 -11.16 0.38 -8.50
N TYR A 63 -10.53 -0.57 -7.83
CA TYR A 63 -11.18 -1.52 -6.93
C TYR A 63 -11.74 -0.82 -5.69
N VAL A 64 -10.93 -0.01 -5.00
CA VAL A 64 -11.34 0.77 -3.83
C VAL A 64 -12.43 1.78 -4.17
N SER A 65 -12.36 2.43 -5.34
CA SER A 65 -13.39 3.37 -5.79
C SER A 65 -14.75 2.69 -5.99
N LYS A 66 -14.78 1.40 -6.33
CA LYS A 66 -16.02 0.64 -6.57
C LYS A 66 -16.56 -0.05 -5.32
N ASN A 67 -15.68 -0.55 -4.45
CA ASN A 67 -16.03 -1.41 -3.32
C ASN A 67 -15.88 -0.73 -1.95
N GLY A 68 -15.39 0.51 -1.92
CA GLY A 68 -15.04 1.22 -0.69
C GLY A 68 -13.62 0.89 -0.21
N LEU A 69 -13.11 1.73 0.70
CA LEU A 69 -11.76 1.60 1.24
C LEU A 69 -11.58 0.33 2.08
N ASP A 70 -12.63 -0.11 2.75
CA ASP A 70 -12.63 -1.33 3.57
C ASP A 70 -12.40 -2.61 2.79
N ALA A 71 -12.66 -2.61 1.48
CA ALA A 71 -12.52 -3.80 0.65
C ALA A 71 -11.06 -4.30 0.58
N VAL A 72 -10.08 -3.45 0.91
CA VAL A 72 -8.66 -3.83 0.96
C VAL A 72 -8.17 -4.15 2.38
N SER A 73 -9.02 -3.97 3.39
CA SER A 73 -8.70 -4.34 4.78
C SER A 73 -8.63 -5.86 4.93
N PRO A 74 -7.60 -6.41 5.60
CA PRO A 74 -7.55 -7.83 5.93
C PRO A 74 -8.51 -8.19 7.09
N PHE A 75 -9.12 -7.20 7.76
CA PHE A 75 -10.02 -7.40 8.90
C PHE A 75 -11.49 -7.36 8.47
N ARG A 76 -12.35 -8.14 9.14
CA ARG A 76 -13.80 -8.03 8.98
C ARG A 76 -14.31 -6.78 9.71
N GLY A 77 -14.54 -5.70 8.97
CA GLY A 77 -15.01 -4.41 9.48
C GLY A 77 -13.97 -3.29 9.32
N HIS A 78 -14.43 -2.03 9.37
CA HIS A 78 -13.55 -0.85 9.26
C HIS A 78 -12.70 -0.73 10.54
N PRO A 79 -11.37 -0.92 10.48
CA PRO A 79 -10.53 -0.94 11.68
C PRO A 79 -10.36 0.44 12.34
N GLY A 80 -11.05 1.47 11.85
CA GLY A 80 -11.00 2.84 12.37
C GLY A 80 -9.65 3.55 12.17
N ASN A 81 -8.71 2.90 11.49
CA ASN A 81 -7.33 3.37 11.30
C ASN A 81 -6.92 3.39 9.82
N MET A 82 -7.88 3.66 8.94
CA MET A 82 -7.69 3.72 7.48
C MET A 82 -8.15 5.08 6.94
N ALA A 83 -7.33 5.65 6.06
CA ALA A 83 -7.60 6.89 5.34
C ALA A 83 -7.07 6.73 3.92
N LEU A 84 -7.85 7.13 2.91
CA LEU A 84 -7.49 6.93 1.51
C LEU A 84 -6.20 7.70 1.17
N PRO A 85 -5.09 7.01 0.83
CA PRO A 85 -3.88 7.65 0.35
C PRO A 85 -4.06 8.16 -1.08
N ARG A 86 -3.21 9.10 -1.49
CA ARG A 86 -3.17 9.61 -2.86
C ARG A 86 -2.53 8.58 -3.79
N LYS A 87 -2.92 8.60 -5.07
CA LYS A 87 -2.35 7.69 -6.10
C LYS A 87 -0.83 7.77 -6.18
N TYR A 88 -0.27 8.97 -6.05
CA TYR A 88 1.18 9.20 -6.09
C TYR A 88 1.93 8.58 -4.91
N GLU A 89 1.31 8.51 -3.73
CA GLU A 89 1.92 7.91 -2.54
C GLU A 89 2.08 6.40 -2.73
N VAL A 90 1.01 5.72 -3.13
CA VAL A 90 1.03 4.28 -3.41
C VAL A 90 2.01 3.97 -4.55
N ALA A 91 2.03 4.77 -5.61
CA ALA A 91 2.96 4.59 -6.73
C ALA A 91 4.43 4.78 -6.31
N ALA A 92 4.73 5.79 -5.50
CA ALA A 92 6.06 6.05 -4.98
C ALA A 92 6.55 4.92 -4.07
N VAL A 93 5.64 4.34 -3.29
CA VAL A 93 5.94 3.18 -2.46
C VAL A 93 6.21 1.96 -3.34
N LEU A 94 5.32 1.63 -4.29
CA LEU A 94 5.52 0.51 -5.22
C LEU A 94 6.84 0.61 -5.99
N ASN A 95 7.25 1.80 -6.42
CA ASN A 95 8.54 2.01 -7.08
C ASN A 95 9.74 1.68 -6.15
N ARG A 96 9.65 2.00 -4.86
CA ARG A 96 10.65 1.58 -3.86
C ARG A 96 10.62 0.06 -3.65
N PHE A 97 9.44 -0.58 -3.67
CA PHE A 97 9.32 -2.04 -3.66
C PHE A 97 9.96 -2.71 -4.88
N ARG A 98 9.86 -2.14 -6.08
CA ARG A 98 10.55 -2.66 -7.27
C ARG A 98 12.06 -2.67 -7.11
N ASN A 99 12.59 -1.58 -6.55
CA ASN A 99 14.01 -1.41 -6.33
C ASN A 99 14.51 -2.32 -5.19
N LEU A 100 13.62 -2.62 -4.24
CA LEU A 100 13.82 -3.61 -3.19
C LEU A 100 13.53 -5.01 -3.72
N LYS A 101 14.49 -5.59 -4.43
CA LYS A 101 14.43 -6.95 -5.00
C LYS A 101 13.60 -7.91 -4.14
N VAL A 102 12.40 -8.21 -4.61
CA VAL A 102 11.62 -9.36 -4.14
C VAL A 102 12.29 -10.58 -4.75
N LYS A 103 12.76 -11.50 -3.90
CA LYS A 103 13.27 -12.81 -4.35
C LYS A 103 12.11 -13.70 -4.77
#